data_AF-A0A812GAK0-F1
#
_entry.id   AF-A0A812GAK0-F1
#
_cell.length_a   1.000
_cell.length_b   1.000
_cell.length_c   1.000
_cell.angle_alpha   90.00
_cell.angle_beta   90.00
_cell.angle_gamma   90.00
#
_symmetry.space_group_name_H-M   'P 1'
#
loop_
_entity.id
_entity.type
_entity.pdbx_description
1 polymer ?
#
loop_
_entity_poly.entity_id
_entity_poly.type
_entity_poly.pdbx_seq_one_letter_code
_entity_poly.pdbx_strand_id
1 'polypeptide(L)'
;MQPESFASFSMRSSQRLGSDWTVQNGNNDIVIHYRDNNFEEQEIRIEAKAGDDIEELATYINGQTDKVKASVNEEGQLQLLMSYKDAIGYPGPTFSGGLGDELELDKYVTVKRTVDKIDISTVGGAQMAVGILDDAMKTVDSSRAELGAYQNRFNHAINNLDNIHENLAASNSRIQDTDYAKETTQMVKQQILQQVSTSILAQAKQAPNLALTLLG
;
A
#
# COMPACT_ATOMS: atom_id res chain seq x y z
N MET A 1 5.14 7.03 -10.55
CA MET A 1 5.67 5.65 -10.55
C MET A 1 6.99 5.69 -11.30
N GLN A 2 8.12 5.37 -10.65
CA GLN A 2 9.42 5.37 -11.34
C GLN A 2 9.51 4.13 -12.25
N PRO A 3 10.07 4.25 -13.47
CA PRO A 3 10.21 3.12 -14.42
C PRO A 3 10.97 1.92 -13.84
N GLU A 4 11.80 2.16 -12.83
CA GLU A 4 12.58 1.18 -12.07
C GLU A 4 11.72 0.13 -11.37
N SER A 5 10.47 0.44 -11.00
CA SER A 5 9.61 -0.43 -10.18
C SER A 5 9.07 -1.70 -10.86
N PHE A 6 9.27 -1.82 -12.18
CA PHE A 6 8.87 -2.97 -12.99
C PHE A 6 10.07 -3.67 -13.64
N ALA A 7 11.26 -3.44 -13.08
CA ALA A 7 12.47 -4.06 -13.56
C ALA A 7 12.77 -5.34 -12.77
N SER A 8 13.44 -6.27 -13.42
CA SER A 8 14.03 -7.44 -12.79
C SER A 8 15.47 -7.56 -13.24
N PHE A 9 16.34 -8.01 -12.35
CA PHE A 9 17.67 -8.46 -12.67
C PHE A 9 17.62 -9.86 -13.25
N SER A 10 18.29 -10.07 -14.38
CA SER A 10 18.42 -11.38 -15.00
C SER A 10 19.88 -11.74 -15.20
N MET A 11 20.18 -13.01 -14.92
CA MET A 11 21.48 -13.65 -15.05
C MET A 11 21.31 -14.91 -15.89
N ARG A 12 22.36 -15.29 -16.63
CA ARG A 12 22.44 -16.58 -17.29
C ARG A 12 23.81 -17.20 -17.06
N SER A 13 23.87 -18.51 -16.80
CA SER A 13 25.14 -19.25 -16.71
C SER A 13 25.90 -19.20 -18.03
N SER A 14 27.23 -19.14 -17.97
CA SER A 14 28.06 -19.30 -19.18
C SER A 14 28.04 -20.72 -19.70
N GLN A 15 28.03 -21.68 -18.76
CA GLN A 15 28.06 -23.09 -19.10
C GLN A 15 26.74 -23.51 -19.73
N ARG A 16 26.87 -24.21 -20.86
CA ARG A 16 25.80 -24.93 -21.54
C ARG A 16 25.98 -26.39 -21.13
N LEU A 17 25.13 -26.84 -20.22
CA LEU A 17 25.27 -28.15 -19.63
C LEU A 17 24.57 -29.18 -20.51
N GLY A 18 25.22 -30.34 -20.68
CA GLY A 18 24.64 -31.47 -21.36
C GLY A 18 23.63 -32.21 -20.48
N SER A 19 22.84 -33.10 -21.08
CA SER A 19 21.87 -33.94 -20.36
C SER A 19 22.50 -34.94 -19.38
N ASP A 20 23.82 -35.09 -19.43
CA ASP A 20 24.62 -35.96 -18.55
C ASP A 20 25.21 -35.21 -17.34
N TRP A 21 25.09 -33.87 -17.31
CA TRP A 21 25.55 -33.09 -16.18
C TRP A 21 24.60 -33.24 -14.98
N THR A 22 25.19 -33.34 -13.79
CA THR A 22 24.46 -33.36 -12.53
C THR A 22 25.24 -32.59 -11.47
N VAL A 23 24.55 -32.03 -10.49
CA VAL A 23 25.15 -31.38 -9.33
C VAL A 23 26.09 -32.35 -8.59
N GLN A 24 27.35 -31.95 -8.43
CA GLN A 24 28.36 -32.78 -7.78
C GLN A 24 28.30 -32.67 -6.25
N ASN A 25 28.67 -33.75 -5.56
CA ASN A 25 28.73 -33.75 -4.10
C ASN A 25 29.93 -32.91 -3.61
N GLY A 26 29.68 -32.02 -2.64
CA GLY A 26 30.68 -31.13 -2.06
C GLY A 26 30.93 -29.82 -2.84
N ASN A 27 30.28 -29.63 -3.99
CA ASN A 27 30.33 -28.41 -4.80
C ASN A 27 28.92 -27.98 -5.22
N ASN A 28 27.99 -27.98 -4.26
CA ASN A 28 26.55 -27.87 -4.50
C ASN A 28 25.93 -26.56 -3.95
N ASP A 29 26.73 -25.60 -3.52
CA ASP A 29 26.23 -24.33 -3.00
C ASP A 29 26.24 -23.22 -4.06
N ILE A 30 25.12 -22.50 -4.14
CA ILE A 30 25.00 -21.21 -4.83
C ILE A 30 24.69 -20.16 -3.77
N VAL A 31 25.52 -19.13 -3.72
CA VAL A 31 25.41 -18.04 -2.76
C VAL A 31 25.16 -16.75 -3.52
N ILE A 32 24.01 -16.13 -3.26
CA ILE A 32 23.55 -14.91 -3.91
C ILE A 32 23.71 -13.77 -2.92
N HIS A 33 24.58 -12.81 -3.25
CA HIS A 33 24.80 -11.61 -2.46
C HIS A 33 24.04 -10.46 -3.10
N TYR A 34 23.28 -9.72 -2.32
CA TYR A 34 22.53 -8.57 -2.79
C TYR A 34 22.31 -7.56 -1.67
N ARG A 35 22.06 -6.32 -2.05
CA ARG A 35 21.66 -5.28 -1.13
C ARG A 35 20.15 -5.08 -1.15
N ASP A 36 19.49 -5.12 -0.01
CA ASP A 36 18.04 -4.91 0.08
C ASP A 36 17.64 -3.42 0.08
N ASN A 37 16.33 -3.15 0.09
CA ASN A 37 15.79 -1.78 0.10
C ASN A 37 16.24 -0.90 1.27
N ASN A 38 16.75 -1.50 2.35
CA ASN A 38 17.26 -0.80 3.52
C ASN A 38 18.76 -0.52 3.42
N PHE A 39 19.38 -0.82 2.28
CA PHE A 39 20.81 -0.75 2.03
C PHE A 39 21.63 -1.75 2.86
N GLU A 40 21.00 -2.81 3.35
CA GLU A 40 21.67 -3.88 4.08
C GLU A 40 22.11 -4.99 3.11
N GLU A 41 23.32 -5.50 3.30
CA GLU A 41 23.82 -6.65 2.54
C GLU A 41 23.16 -7.92 3.06
N GLN A 42 22.67 -8.73 2.12
CA GLN A 42 21.92 -9.96 2.38
C GLN A 42 22.51 -11.09 1.57
N GLU A 43 22.43 -12.30 2.13
CA GLU A 43 22.86 -13.54 1.49
C GLU A 43 21.67 -14.49 1.34
N ILE A 44 21.51 -15.08 0.15
CA ILE A 44 20.68 -16.27 -0.05
C ILE A 44 21.63 -17.42 -0.37
N ARG A 45 21.67 -18.41 0.51
CA ARG A 45 22.42 -19.65 0.31
C ARG A 45 21.46 -20.74 -0.15
N ILE A 46 21.79 -21.34 -1.29
CA ILE A 46 21.06 -22.46 -1.87
C ILE A 46 21.99 -23.65 -1.87
N GLU A 47 21.65 -24.69 -1.13
CA GLU A 47 22.37 -25.96 -1.12
C GLU A 47 21.62 -26.93 -2.02
N ALA A 48 22.04 -27.02 -3.28
CA ALA A 48 21.46 -27.91 -4.28
C ALA A 48 21.61 -29.38 -3.87
N LYS A 49 20.67 -30.22 -4.29
CA LYS A 49 20.76 -31.65 -4.03
C LYS A 49 21.70 -32.30 -5.04
N ALA A 50 22.70 -33.03 -4.54
CA ALA A 50 23.64 -33.73 -5.40
C ALA A 50 22.93 -34.80 -6.24
N GLY A 51 23.32 -34.90 -7.51
CA GLY A 51 22.71 -35.78 -8.51
C GLY A 51 21.52 -35.17 -9.25
N ASP A 52 21.00 -34.01 -8.83
CA ASP A 52 19.97 -33.30 -9.61
C ASP A 52 20.56 -32.81 -10.94
N ASP A 53 19.77 -32.90 -12.01
CA ASP A 53 20.08 -32.28 -13.30
C ASP A 53 19.82 -30.75 -13.27
N ILE A 54 20.05 -30.06 -14.39
CA ILE A 54 19.96 -28.58 -14.43
C ILE A 54 18.51 -28.08 -14.33
N GLU A 55 17.54 -28.84 -14.84
CA GLU A 55 16.11 -28.55 -14.74
C GLU A 55 15.56 -28.81 -13.33
N GLU A 56 15.98 -29.91 -12.70
CA GLU A 56 15.71 -30.25 -11.31
C GLU A 56 16.34 -29.21 -10.39
N LEU A 57 17.57 -28.78 -10.66
CA LEU A 57 18.22 -27.68 -9.94
C LEU A 57 17.42 -26.38 -10.04
N ALA A 58 16.96 -26.00 -11.23
CA ALA A 58 16.12 -24.79 -11.38
C ALA A 58 14.82 -24.91 -10.58
N THR A 59 14.19 -26.09 -10.60
CA THR A 59 12.99 -26.37 -9.79
C THR A 59 13.30 -26.30 -8.30
N TYR A 60 14.44 -26.83 -7.87
CA TYR A 60 14.90 -26.80 -6.49
C TYR A 60 15.16 -25.37 -6.01
N ILE A 61 15.85 -24.54 -6.81
CA ILE A 61 16.07 -23.11 -6.52
C ILE A 61 14.73 -22.38 -6.30
N ASN A 62 13.76 -22.60 -7.20
CA ASN A 62 12.42 -22.00 -7.10
C ASN A 62 11.67 -22.43 -5.84
N GLY A 63 11.97 -23.61 -5.28
CA GLY A 63 11.38 -24.09 -4.03
C GLY A 63 12.07 -23.59 -2.76
N GLN A 64 13.34 -23.18 -2.85
CA GLN A 64 14.12 -22.71 -1.70
C GLN A 64 13.93 -21.22 -1.41
N THR A 65 13.60 -20.41 -2.43
CA THR A 65 13.44 -18.97 -2.26
C THR A 65 12.36 -18.39 -3.16
N ASP A 66 11.58 -17.45 -2.62
CA ASP A 66 10.60 -16.69 -3.38
C ASP A 66 11.22 -15.50 -4.13
N LYS A 67 12.43 -15.09 -3.76
CA LYS A 67 13.10 -13.88 -4.29
C LYS A 67 13.78 -14.13 -5.63
N VAL A 68 14.10 -15.37 -5.94
CA VAL A 68 14.79 -15.75 -7.17
C VAL A 68 13.93 -16.72 -7.94
N LYS A 69 13.79 -16.48 -9.24
CA LYS A 69 13.15 -17.38 -10.20
C LYS A 69 14.23 -18.00 -11.08
N ALA A 70 14.25 -19.31 -11.14
CA ALA A 70 15.17 -20.09 -11.93
C ALA A 70 14.44 -20.78 -13.09
N SER A 71 15.12 -20.89 -14.22
CA SER A 71 14.65 -21.60 -15.40
C SER A 71 15.84 -22.07 -16.24
N VAL A 72 15.61 -22.95 -17.21
CA VAL A 72 16.66 -23.48 -18.10
C VAL A 72 16.23 -23.25 -19.53
N ASN A 73 17.08 -22.59 -20.31
CA ASN A 73 16.80 -22.36 -21.72
C ASN A 73 17.00 -23.62 -22.58
N GLU A 74 16.63 -23.52 -23.84
CA GLU A 74 16.83 -24.55 -24.87
C GLU A 74 18.30 -24.96 -25.10
N GLU A 75 19.25 -24.24 -24.48
CA GLU A 75 20.68 -24.41 -24.62
C GLU A 75 21.34 -25.10 -23.41
N GLY A 76 20.55 -25.49 -22.40
CA GLY A 76 21.06 -26.10 -21.16
C GLY A 76 21.72 -25.10 -20.22
N GLN A 77 21.37 -23.81 -20.29
CA GLN A 77 21.90 -22.76 -19.42
C GLN A 77 20.87 -22.40 -18.34
N LEU A 78 21.34 -22.31 -17.10
CA LEU A 78 20.56 -21.79 -15.99
C LEU A 78 20.32 -20.29 -16.17
N GLN A 79 19.07 -19.88 -16.05
CA GLN A 79 18.62 -18.50 -16.07
C GLN A 79 18.03 -18.16 -14.71
N LEU A 80 18.56 -17.11 -14.08
CA LEU A 80 18.10 -16.63 -12.78
C LEU A 80 17.54 -15.23 -12.94
N LEU A 81 16.43 -14.98 -12.25
CA LEU A 81 15.74 -13.71 -12.25
C LEU A 81 15.44 -13.30 -10.81
N MET A 82 15.75 -12.05 -10.46
CA MET A 82 15.47 -11.46 -9.15
C MET A 82 14.79 -10.12 -9.36
N SER A 83 13.75 -9.81 -8.60
CA SER A 83 13.08 -8.51 -8.72
C SER A 83 14.03 -7.37 -8.36
N TYR A 84 13.97 -6.26 -9.10
CA TYR A 84 14.68 -5.02 -8.75
C TYR A 84 14.18 -4.42 -7.43
N LYS A 85 12.96 -4.77 -6.98
CA LYS A 85 12.46 -4.35 -5.67
C LYS A 85 13.11 -5.12 -4.52
N ASP A 86 13.67 -6.30 -4.78
CA ASP A 86 14.22 -7.18 -3.75
C ASP A 86 15.73 -7.01 -3.61
N ALA A 87 16.39 -6.55 -4.67
CA ALA A 87 17.79 -6.15 -4.68
C ALA A 87 17.92 -4.75 -5.28
N ILE A 88 18.51 -3.79 -4.57
CA ILE A 88 18.72 -2.42 -5.06
C ILE A 88 20.18 -2.20 -5.46
N GLY A 89 20.38 -1.36 -6.48
CA GLY A 89 21.68 -0.80 -6.82
C GLY A 89 22.40 -1.47 -7.98
N TYR A 90 23.51 -0.84 -8.37
CA TYR A 90 24.50 -1.37 -9.30
C TYR A 90 25.86 -1.46 -8.56
N PRO A 91 26.58 -2.59 -8.62
CA PRO A 91 26.20 -3.83 -9.30
C PRO A 91 24.95 -4.47 -8.65
N GLY A 92 24.16 -5.17 -9.46
CA GLY A 92 23.00 -5.94 -8.97
C GLY A 92 23.45 -7.16 -8.15
N PRO A 93 22.58 -8.16 -7.91
CA PRO A 93 22.97 -9.37 -7.21
C PRO A 93 24.20 -10.04 -7.86
N THR A 94 25.15 -10.47 -7.03
CA THR A 94 26.33 -11.24 -7.42
C THR A 94 26.21 -12.68 -6.92
N PHE A 95 26.94 -13.59 -7.56
CA PHE A 95 26.79 -15.02 -7.34
C PHE A 95 28.14 -15.63 -7.01
N SER A 96 28.16 -16.58 -6.09
CA SER A 96 29.37 -17.27 -5.64
C SER A 96 28.99 -18.66 -5.12
N GLY A 97 29.95 -19.35 -4.49
CA GLY A 97 29.76 -20.72 -4.02
C GLY A 97 30.23 -21.71 -5.07
N GLY A 98 30.45 -22.95 -4.64
CA GLY A 98 31.07 -23.97 -5.47
C GLY A 98 30.34 -24.22 -6.78
N LEU A 99 29.01 -24.36 -6.71
CA LEU A 99 28.17 -24.56 -7.88
C LEU A 99 28.01 -23.26 -8.68
N GLY A 100 27.94 -22.11 -8.00
CA GLY A 100 27.87 -20.81 -8.66
C GLY A 100 29.11 -20.51 -9.53
N ASP A 101 30.28 -20.89 -9.03
CA ASP A 101 31.57 -20.77 -9.73
C ASP A 101 31.66 -21.75 -10.90
N GLU A 102 31.22 -23.00 -10.72
CA GLU A 102 31.16 -24.03 -11.78
C GLU A 102 30.28 -23.59 -12.95
N LEU A 103 29.12 -23.02 -12.66
CA LEU A 103 28.17 -22.49 -13.64
C LEU A 103 28.59 -21.12 -14.22
N GLU A 104 29.66 -20.53 -13.68
CA GLU A 104 30.16 -19.19 -14.01
C GLU A 104 29.10 -18.09 -13.87
N LEU A 105 28.29 -18.13 -12.82
CA LEU A 105 27.17 -17.19 -12.62
C LEU A 105 27.65 -15.74 -12.44
N ASP A 106 28.81 -15.50 -11.82
CA ASP A 106 29.30 -14.13 -11.54
C ASP A 106 29.95 -13.43 -12.77
N LYS A 107 30.14 -14.15 -13.87
CA LYS A 107 30.94 -13.70 -15.02
C LYS A 107 30.15 -12.84 -16.01
N TYR A 108 28.82 -12.90 -15.97
CA TYR A 108 27.95 -12.06 -16.80
C TYR A 108 27.39 -10.89 -16.01
N VAL A 109 27.28 -9.76 -16.70
CA VAL A 109 26.65 -8.56 -16.16
C VAL A 109 25.18 -8.87 -15.89
N THR A 110 24.76 -8.77 -14.64
CA THR A 110 23.34 -8.79 -14.25
C THR A 110 22.58 -7.76 -15.09
N VAL A 111 21.73 -8.24 -16.00
CA VAL A 111 21.01 -7.38 -16.94
C VAL A 111 19.70 -6.94 -16.30
N LYS A 112 19.52 -5.63 -16.16
CA LYS A 112 18.22 -5.06 -15.84
C LYS A 112 17.29 -5.22 -17.03
N ARG A 113 16.20 -5.97 -16.84
CA ARG A 113 15.13 -6.17 -17.81
C ARG A 113 13.85 -5.53 -17.34
N THR A 114 13.11 -4.97 -18.28
CA THR A 114 11.83 -4.32 -18.08
C THR A 114 10.81 -4.95 -19.01
N VAL A 115 9.52 -4.74 -18.74
CA VAL A 115 8.42 -5.32 -19.52
C VAL A 115 8.50 -4.98 -21.02
N ASP A 116 9.05 -3.81 -21.39
CA ASP A 116 9.24 -3.41 -22.81
C ASP A 116 10.37 -4.15 -23.52
N LYS A 117 11.27 -4.81 -22.77
CA LYS A 117 12.45 -5.53 -23.30
C LYS A 117 12.28 -7.04 -23.26
N ILE A 118 11.07 -7.52 -23.01
CA ILE A 118 10.75 -8.94 -23.07
C ILE A 118 10.81 -9.42 -24.53
N ASP A 119 11.50 -10.54 -24.74
CA ASP A 119 11.52 -11.27 -26.00
C ASP A 119 11.07 -12.71 -25.75
N ILE A 120 10.02 -13.14 -26.46
CA ILE A 120 9.40 -14.47 -26.34
C ILE A 120 9.69 -15.37 -27.55
N SER A 121 10.61 -14.95 -28.43
CA SER A 121 10.95 -15.70 -29.65
C SER A 121 11.71 -17.00 -29.36
N THR A 122 12.29 -17.14 -28.17
CA THR A 122 12.97 -18.37 -27.71
C THR A 122 12.32 -18.96 -26.46
N VAL A 123 12.59 -20.24 -26.18
CA VAL A 123 12.03 -20.93 -25.02
C VAL A 123 12.50 -20.28 -23.72
N GLY A 124 13.80 -20.03 -23.58
CA GLY A 124 14.34 -19.31 -22.42
C GLY A 124 13.84 -17.87 -22.33
N GLY A 125 13.67 -17.18 -23.47
CA GLY A 125 13.06 -15.85 -23.51
C GLY A 125 11.63 -15.85 -22.94
N ALA A 126 10.81 -16.80 -23.36
CA ALA A 126 9.45 -16.98 -22.87
C ALA A 126 9.39 -17.35 -21.38
N GLN A 127 10.29 -18.20 -20.89
CA GLN A 127 10.38 -18.53 -19.46
C GLN A 127 10.77 -17.30 -18.61
N MET A 128 11.78 -16.54 -19.03
CA MET A 128 12.13 -15.28 -18.37
C MET A 128 10.98 -14.27 -18.41
N ALA A 129 10.24 -14.20 -19.52
CA ALA A 129 9.08 -13.32 -19.66
C ALA A 129 8.03 -13.56 -18.58
N VAL A 130 7.75 -14.83 -18.27
CA VAL A 130 6.80 -15.21 -17.20
C VAL A 130 7.26 -14.65 -15.86
N GLY A 131 8.55 -14.79 -15.51
CA GLY A 131 9.10 -14.25 -14.27
C GLY A 131 9.03 -12.72 -14.19
N ILE A 132 9.37 -12.01 -15.27
CA ILE A 132 9.30 -10.54 -15.33
C ILE A 132 7.85 -10.06 -15.18
N LEU A 133 6.91 -10.73 -15.86
CA LEU A 133 5.49 -10.36 -15.82
C LEU A 133 4.87 -10.65 -14.45
N ASP A 134 5.19 -11.78 -13.82
CA ASP A 134 4.74 -12.10 -12.45
C ASP A 134 5.18 -11.03 -11.44
N ASP A 135 6.45 -10.61 -11.53
CA ASP A 135 6.97 -9.53 -10.68
C ASP A 135 6.28 -8.18 -10.95
N ALA A 136 6.10 -7.83 -12.22
CA ALA A 136 5.39 -6.61 -12.60
C ALA A 136 3.93 -6.62 -12.12
N MET A 137 3.24 -7.77 -12.21
CA MET A 137 1.87 -7.94 -11.71
C MET A 137 1.81 -7.77 -10.19
N LYS A 138 2.75 -8.36 -9.44
CA LYS A 138 2.85 -8.16 -7.98
C LYS A 138 3.01 -6.69 -7.60
N THR A 139 3.81 -5.93 -8.35
CA THR A 139 3.95 -4.48 -8.13
C THR A 139 2.64 -3.73 -8.37
N VAL A 140 1.91 -4.06 -9.44
CA VAL A 140 0.58 -3.46 -9.71
C VAL A 140 -0.41 -3.81 -8.61
N ASP A 141 -0.47 -5.07 -8.19
CA ASP A 141 -1.42 -5.52 -7.17
C ASP A 141 -1.12 -4.90 -5.79
N SER A 142 0.16 -4.76 -5.43
CA SER A 142 0.58 -4.01 -4.24
C SER A 142 0.09 -2.56 -4.27
N SER A 143 0.28 -1.88 -5.41
CA SER A 143 -0.20 -0.51 -5.60
C SER A 143 -1.73 -0.41 -5.49
N ARG A 144 -2.46 -1.39 -6.03
CA ARG A 144 -3.94 -1.45 -5.93
C ARG A 144 -4.40 -1.69 -4.49
N ALA A 145 -3.71 -2.56 -3.75
CA ALA A 145 -4.00 -2.81 -2.35
C ALA A 145 -3.81 -1.54 -1.50
N GLU A 146 -2.73 -0.79 -1.73
CA GLU A 146 -2.48 0.48 -1.05
C GLU A 146 -3.57 1.52 -1.35
N LEU A 147 -3.97 1.66 -2.62
CA LEU A 147 -5.09 2.52 -3.00
C LEU A 147 -6.41 2.09 -2.35
N GLY A 148 -6.68 0.79 -2.26
CA GLY A 148 -7.84 0.26 -1.55
C GLY A 148 -7.82 0.58 -0.05
N ALA A 149 -6.65 0.50 0.58
CA ALA A 149 -6.49 0.90 1.98
C ALA A 149 -6.74 2.40 2.18
N TYR A 150 -6.27 3.26 1.27
CA TYR A 150 -6.58 4.69 1.31
C TYR A 150 -8.07 4.96 1.13
N GLN A 151 -8.74 4.27 0.21
CA GLN A 151 -10.20 4.38 0.05
C GLN A 151 -10.93 4.01 1.35
N ASN A 152 -10.52 2.92 2.02
CA ASN A 152 -11.11 2.55 3.31
C ASN A 152 -10.90 3.62 4.38
N ARG A 153 -9.69 4.18 4.47
CA ARG A 153 -9.39 5.29 5.39
C ARG A 153 -10.23 6.53 5.09
N PHE A 154 -10.44 6.88 3.81
CA PHE A 154 -11.31 7.99 3.43
C PHE A 154 -12.76 7.74 3.81
N ASN A 155 -13.30 6.54 3.56
CA ASN A 155 -14.66 6.20 3.97
C ASN A 155 -14.84 6.29 5.50
N HIS A 156 -13.87 5.80 6.27
CA HIS A 156 -13.91 5.96 7.74
C HIS A 156 -13.85 7.42 8.17
N ALA A 157 -12.99 8.24 7.55
CA ALA A 157 -12.89 9.66 7.85
C ALA A 157 -14.20 10.40 7.51
N ILE A 158 -14.80 10.12 6.35
CA ILE A 158 -16.08 10.68 5.92
C ILE A 158 -17.18 10.31 6.92
N ASN A 159 -17.34 9.02 7.23
CA ASN A 159 -18.35 8.57 8.19
C ASN A 159 -18.18 9.23 9.57
N ASN A 160 -16.94 9.38 10.03
CA ASN A 160 -16.67 10.08 11.29
C ASN A 160 -17.03 11.57 11.21
N LEU A 161 -16.70 12.24 10.10
CA LEU A 161 -17.04 13.65 9.87
C LEU A 161 -18.56 13.86 9.76
N ASP A 162 -19.29 12.95 9.13
CA ASP A 162 -20.75 13.01 9.03
C ASP A 162 -21.41 12.86 10.41
N ASN A 163 -20.93 11.92 11.24
CA ASN A 163 -21.38 11.80 12.63
C ASN A 163 -21.09 13.06 13.45
N ILE A 164 -19.90 13.65 13.29
CA ILE A 164 -19.56 14.91 13.96
C ILE A 164 -20.48 16.04 13.47
N HIS A 165 -20.75 16.10 12.16
CA HIS A 165 -21.63 17.10 11.57
C HIS A 165 -23.05 16.99 12.10
N GLU A 166 -23.62 15.79 12.19
CA GLU A 166 -24.95 15.56 12.76
C GLU A 166 -25.02 15.98 14.23
N ASN A 167 -24.03 15.58 15.04
CA ASN A 167 -23.96 15.96 16.45
C ASN A 167 -23.79 17.48 16.64
N LEU A 168 -23.01 18.13 15.79
CA LEU A 168 -22.81 19.58 15.79
C LEU A 168 -24.11 20.30 15.40
N ALA A 169 -24.78 19.85 14.33
CA ALA A 169 -26.04 20.40 13.87
C ALA A 169 -27.14 20.28 14.94
N ALA A 170 -27.27 19.11 15.58
CA ALA A 170 -28.21 18.89 16.68
C ALA A 170 -27.89 19.76 17.90
N SER A 171 -26.60 19.95 18.22
CA SER A 171 -26.20 20.85 19.30
C SER A 171 -26.50 22.31 18.98
N ASN A 172 -26.28 22.74 17.74
CA ASN A 172 -26.59 24.09 17.29
C ASN A 172 -28.10 24.35 17.29
N SER A 173 -28.92 23.39 16.84
CA SER A 173 -30.39 23.47 16.91
C SER A 173 -30.85 23.68 18.36
N ARG A 174 -30.33 22.89 19.31
CA ARG A 174 -30.68 23.04 20.73
C ARG A 174 -30.31 24.42 21.30
N ILE A 175 -29.15 24.96 20.93
CA ILE A 175 -28.73 26.30 21.34
C ILE A 175 -29.69 27.34 20.75
N GLN A 176 -29.92 27.28 19.44
CA GLN A 176 -30.79 28.21 18.73
C GLN A 176 -32.25 28.16 19.24
N ASP A 177 -32.80 26.97 19.47
CA ASP A 177 -34.15 26.78 20.00
C ASP A 177 -34.27 27.33 21.43
N THR A 178 -33.24 27.13 22.26
CA THR A 178 -33.20 27.67 23.64
C THR A 178 -33.11 29.19 23.64
N ASP A 179 -32.27 29.77 22.78
CA ASP A 179 -32.14 31.22 22.65
C ASP A 179 -33.43 31.84 22.09
N TYR A 180 -34.07 31.20 21.12
CA TYR A 180 -35.35 31.63 20.58
C TYR A 180 -36.46 31.58 21.62
N ALA A 181 -36.54 30.50 22.43
CA ALA A 181 -37.50 30.38 23.51
C ALA A 181 -37.30 31.46 24.58
N LYS A 182 -36.04 31.77 24.92
CA LYS A 182 -35.69 32.83 25.88
C LYS A 182 -36.08 34.22 25.36
N GLU A 183 -35.75 34.55 24.12
CA GLU A 183 -36.09 35.84 23.51
C GLU A 183 -37.61 35.99 23.37
N THR A 184 -38.31 34.96 22.92
CA THR A 184 -39.78 34.96 22.81
C THR A 184 -40.44 35.16 24.18
N THR A 185 -39.95 34.49 25.22
CA THR A 185 -40.47 34.66 26.59
C THR A 185 -40.24 36.09 27.09
N GLN A 186 -39.08 36.66 26.80
CA GLN A 186 -38.76 38.04 27.16
C GLN A 186 -39.64 39.04 26.40
N MET A 187 -39.88 38.83 25.10
CA MET A 187 -40.79 39.62 24.28
C MET A 187 -42.22 39.56 24.82
N VAL A 188 -42.74 38.35 25.11
CA VAL A 188 -44.09 38.16 25.67
C VAL A 188 -44.20 38.83 27.05
N LYS A 189 -43.18 38.68 27.91
CA LYS A 189 -43.13 39.37 29.21
C LYS A 189 -43.20 40.89 29.04
N GLN A 190 -42.46 41.46 28.09
CA GLN A 190 -42.51 42.90 27.81
C GLN A 190 -43.88 43.34 27.30
N GLN A 191 -44.51 42.58 26.39
CA GLN A 191 -45.86 42.86 25.89
C GLN A 191 -46.91 42.82 27.02
N ILE A 192 -46.86 41.81 27.89
CA ILE A 192 -47.74 41.71 29.07
C ILE A 192 -47.52 42.91 30.00
N LEU A 193 -46.26 43.26 30.29
CA LEU A 193 -45.95 44.42 31.14
C LEU A 193 -46.49 45.73 30.53
N GLN A 194 -46.43 45.91 29.21
CA GLN A 194 -47.02 47.07 28.54
C GLN A 194 -48.55 47.08 28.67
N GLN A 195 -49.23 45.95 28.43
CA GLN A 195 -50.69 45.83 28.58
C GLN A 195 -51.13 46.06 30.04
N VAL A 196 -50.42 45.50 31.01
CA VAL A 196 -50.67 45.71 32.44
C VAL A 196 -50.41 47.16 32.83
N SER A 197 -49.33 47.79 32.34
CA SER A 197 -49.05 49.20 32.62
C SER A 197 -50.17 50.11 32.13
N THR A 198 -50.73 49.85 30.93
CA THR A 198 -51.89 50.63 30.43
C THR A 198 -53.16 50.36 31.23
N SER A 199 -53.43 49.12 31.64
CA SER A 199 -54.60 48.76 32.44
C SER A 199 -54.53 49.27 33.88
N ILE A 200 -53.37 49.16 34.53
CA ILE A 200 -53.10 49.74 35.85
C ILE A 200 -53.19 51.26 35.76
N LEU A 201 -52.62 51.90 34.73
CA LEU A 201 -52.78 53.34 34.55
C LEU A 201 -54.25 53.74 34.37
N ALA A 202 -55.04 52.95 33.64
CA ALA A 202 -56.48 53.18 33.50
C ALA A 202 -57.23 53.02 34.84
N GLN A 203 -56.95 51.97 35.62
CA GLN A 203 -57.51 51.77 36.97
C GLN A 203 -57.08 52.86 37.95
N ALA A 204 -55.80 53.23 37.94
CA ALA A 204 -55.26 54.31 38.76
C ALA A 204 -55.83 55.68 38.39
N LYS A 205 -56.25 55.90 37.14
CA LYS A 205 -57.00 57.09 36.73
C LYS A 205 -58.46 57.07 37.19
N GLN A 206 -59.07 55.91 37.39
CA GLN A 206 -60.44 55.77 37.89
C GLN A 206 -60.55 55.90 39.42
N ALA A 207 -59.55 55.44 40.16
CA ALA A 207 -59.50 55.56 41.62
C ALA A 207 -59.68 57.00 42.18
N PRO A 208 -59.01 58.05 41.66
CA PRO A 208 -59.20 59.42 42.14
C PRO A 208 -60.59 59.98 41.79
N ASN A 209 -61.21 59.56 40.69
CA ASN A 209 -62.57 60.00 40.34
C ASN A 209 -63.64 59.46 41.31
N LEU A 210 -63.47 58.22 41.80
CA LEU A 210 -64.31 57.65 42.87
C LEU A 210 -64.10 58.36 44.21
N ALA A 211 -62.87 58.76 44.53
CA ALA A 211 -62.57 59.53 45.74
C ALA A 211 -63.18 60.93 45.71
N LEU A 212 -63.21 61.58 44.53
CA LEU A 212 -63.90 62.87 44.33
C LEU A 212 -65.42 62.77 44.48
N THR A 213 -66.04 61.62 44.20
CA THR A 213 -67.49 61.40 44.41
C THR A 213 -67.85 61.20 45.88
N LEU A 214 -66.87 60.90 46.74
CA LEU A 214 -67.05 60.73 48.19
C LEU A 214 -66.71 62.00 48.98
N LEU A 215 -66.26 63.07 48.30
CA LEU A 215 -65.84 64.35 48.89
C LEU A 215 -66.71 65.55 48.45
N GLY A 216 -67.69 65.34 47.56
CA GLY A 216 -68.69 66.33 47.14
C GLY A 216 -70.08 65.93 47.61
#